data_AF-A0A933Q7U6-F1
#
_entry.id   AF-A0A933Q7U6-F1
#
_cell.length_a   1.000
_cell.length_b   1.000
_cell.length_c   1.000
_cell.angle_alpha   90.00
_cell.angle_beta   90.00
_cell.angle_gamma   90.00
#
_symmetry.space_group_name_H-M   'P 1'
#
loop_
_entity.id
_entity.type
_entity.pdbx_description
1 polymer ?
#
loop_
_entity_poly.entity_id
_entity_poly.type
_entity_poly.pdbx_seq_one_letter_code
_entity_poly.pdbx_strand_id
1 'polypeptide(L)'
;MSASVSVPLWLFLILALLAAWAAGVLLLAPGMRWFLRRRINTVIEELNTRLKIELPSFKLTRREVLIDRLFHDPRIQAAAEAHAKDTGEPLLEVRRRIDRYAREIVPSFNAYLYFRLGYWLAKSVARLLYRVRLGYADEAGLANVDPKSTVVFVMNHRSNMDYVLVAFLAAERVALSYAVGEWARVWGLQALIRSMGAFFVRRNSGDPLYRTVLARYVSMATEAGVPQALFPEGGLTVDGALRKPRFGLLDYMVKSFRADGARDLVFIPVGLNYDRVLEDRSQLLKLEEQRRRRGMLSAVSVTLTFIGRNLWQMLTGNWHRFGYACVNFGSPFSMRQYVRAQRLDFPALDEDARKREVEALGRRLMQAIGGVIPVVPVALVAQVFGQDAERALSELEIKSSACDLLRDWESRGAHIYIPRHDRDYAIGVGLRMLTLRHVVEERDGLFRPVPENLPVLAYYANSVAHFGGEAVQAIPLERTVAAPAVP
;
A
#
# COMPACT_ATOMS: atom_id res chain seq x y z
N MET A 1 -39.23 -32.58 52.53
CA MET A 1 -37.81 -32.19 52.70
C MET A 1 -37.61 -30.83 52.06
N SER A 2 -37.83 -29.77 52.82
CA SER A 2 -37.61 -28.38 52.40
C SER A 2 -36.36 -27.86 53.13
N ALA A 3 -35.20 -28.37 52.73
CA ALA A 3 -33.93 -27.88 53.23
C ALA A 3 -33.67 -26.49 52.63
N SER A 4 -33.69 -25.46 53.47
CA SER A 4 -33.33 -24.10 53.07
C SER A 4 -31.82 -24.04 52.80
N VAL A 5 -31.43 -23.80 51.56
CA VAL A 5 -30.03 -23.55 51.19
C VAL A 5 -29.72 -22.10 51.55
N SER A 6 -28.84 -21.88 52.54
CA SER A 6 -28.34 -20.57 52.90
C SER A 6 -27.22 -20.17 51.93
N VAL A 7 -27.45 -19.08 51.19
CA VAL A 7 -26.45 -18.52 50.26
C VAL A 7 -25.80 -17.30 50.93
N PRO A 8 -24.45 -17.23 50.98
CA PRO A 8 -23.76 -16.05 51.48
C PRO A 8 -24.14 -14.79 50.69
N LEU A 9 -24.36 -13.67 51.39
CA LEU A 9 -24.81 -12.41 50.80
C LEU A 9 -23.89 -11.93 49.65
N TRP A 10 -22.58 -12.09 49.80
CA TRP A 10 -21.61 -11.71 48.77
C TRP A 10 -21.80 -12.51 47.47
N LEU A 11 -22.12 -13.80 47.57
CA LEU A 11 -22.35 -14.66 46.42
C LEU A 11 -23.67 -14.30 45.73
N PHE A 12 -24.70 -13.98 46.51
CA PHE A 12 -25.97 -13.47 45.98
C PHE A 12 -25.78 -12.15 45.22
N LEU A 13 -24.99 -11.21 45.74
CA LEU A 13 -24.70 -9.95 45.07
C LEU A 13 -23.95 -10.14 43.74
N ILE A 14 -22.98 -11.05 43.69
CA ILE A 14 -22.28 -11.39 42.44
C ILE A 14 -23.25 -12.00 41.42
N LEU A 15 -24.09 -12.95 41.85
CA LEU A 15 -25.08 -13.58 40.97
C LEU A 15 -26.12 -12.57 40.46
N ALA A 16 -26.59 -11.66 41.31
CA ALA A 16 -27.51 -10.60 40.94
C ALA A 16 -26.88 -9.62 39.93
N LEU A 17 -25.60 -9.25 40.12
CA LEU A 17 -24.87 -8.38 39.21
C LEU A 17 -24.63 -9.06 37.85
N LEU A 18 -24.27 -10.34 37.83
CA LEU A 18 -24.12 -11.11 36.60
C LEU A 18 -25.46 -11.31 35.89
N ALA A 19 -26.55 -11.53 36.62
CA ALA A 19 -27.89 -11.64 36.07
C ALA A 19 -28.38 -10.30 35.48
N ALA A 20 -28.14 -9.19 36.17
CA ALA A 20 -28.45 -7.85 35.69
C ALA A 20 -27.62 -7.49 34.44
N TRP A 21 -26.33 -7.83 34.44
CA TRP A 21 -25.47 -7.70 33.26
C TRP A 21 -25.97 -8.55 32.09
N ALA A 22 -26.28 -9.82 32.33
CA ALA A 22 -26.80 -10.73 31.32
C ALA A 22 -28.14 -10.24 30.75
N ALA A 23 -29.07 -9.79 31.60
CA ALA A 23 -30.34 -9.21 31.19
C ALA A 23 -30.14 -7.93 30.38
N GLY A 24 -29.24 -7.04 30.82
CA GLY A 24 -28.87 -5.84 30.07
C GLY A 24 -28.31 -6.19 28.68
N VAL A 25 -27.42 -7.18 28.59
CA VAL A 25 -26.88 -7.65 27.31
C VAL A 25 -27.97 -8.33 26.47
N LEU A 26 -28.82 -9.18 27.02
CA LEU A 26 -29.87 -9.90 26.29
C LEU A 26 -30.96 -8.96 25.76
N LEU A 27 -31.30 -7.90 26.49
CA LEU A 27 -32.31 -6.92 26.10
C LEU A 27 -31.75 -5.84 25.17
N LEU A 28 -30.53 -5.36 25.42
CA LEU A 28 -29.92 -4.30 24.62
C LEU A 28 -29.20 -4.84 23.38
N ALA A 29 -28.65 -6.06 23.39
CA ALA A 29 -27.91 -6.58 22.24
C ALA A 29 -28.78 -6.73 20.98
N PRO A 30 -30.05 -7.18 21.01
CA PRO A 30 -30.91 -7.19 19.83
C PRO A 30 -31.14 -5.79 19.26
N GLY A 31 -31.45 -4.81 20.12
CA GLY A 31 -31.64 -3.41 19.73
C GLY A 31 -30.36 -2.76 19.20
N MET A 32 -29.21 -3.03 19.84
CA MET A 32 -27.90 -2.55 19.42
C MET A 32 -27.46 -3.20 18.11
N ARG A 33 -27.68 -4.51 17.92
CA ARG A 33 -27.42 -5.21 16.65
C ARG A 33 -28.31 -4.69 15.53
N TRP A 34 -29.58 -4.43 15.80
CA TRP A 34 -30.50 -3.83 14.83
C TRP A 34 -30.07 -2.40 14.48
N PHE A 35 -29.75 -1.57 15.48
CA PHE A 35 -29.28 -0.20 15.27
C PHE A 35 -27.96 -0.16 14.47
N LEU A 36 -26.99 -1.00 14.82
CA LEU A 36 -25.73 -1.14 14.09
C LEU A 36 -25.97 -1.65 12.66
N ARG A 37 -26.82 -2.67 12.47
CA ARG A 37 -27.15 -3.19 11.14
C ARG A 37 -27.85 -2.14 10.28
N ARG A 38 -28.79 -1.38 10.85
CA ARG A 38 -29.46 -0.27 10.16
C ARG A 38 -28.46 0.80 9.75
N ARG A 39 -27.54 1.19 10.64
CA ARG A 39 -26.45 2.15 10.35
C ARG A 39 -25.50 1.62 9.28
N ILE A 40 -25.10 0.34 9.35
CA ILE A 40 -24.27 -0.33 8.34
C ILE A 40 -24.96 -0.30 6.98
N ASN A 41 -26.24 -0.69 6.91
CA ASN A 41 -27.00 -0.73 5.67
C ASN A 41 -27.18 0.67 5.07
N THR A 42 -27.49 1.67 5.90
CA THR A 42 -27.59 3.08 5.45
C THR A 42 -26.26 3.57 4.88
N VAL A 43 -25.14 3.21 5.52
CA VAL A 43 -23.79 3.56 5.02
C VAL A 43 -23.50 2.84 3.71
N ILE A 44 -23.83 1.55 3.58
CA ILE A 44 -23.67 0.79 2.32
C ILE A 44 -24.50 1.40 1.20
N GLU A 45 -25.75 1.78 1.47
CA GLU A 45 -26.64 2.45 0.50
C GLU A 45 -26.10 3.83 0.10
N GLU A 46 -25.70 4.68 1.05
CA GLU A 46 -25.08 5.98 0.77
C GLU A 46 -23.80 5.84 -0.06
N LEU A 47 -23.00 4.79 0.21
CA LEU A 47 -21.78 4.53 -0.54
C LEU A 47 -22.05 3.98 -1.94
N ASN A 48 -23.02 3.08 -2.10
CA ASN A 48 -23.43 2.59 -3.43
C ASN A 48 -23.91 3.74 -4.33
N THR A 49 -24.48 4.81 -3.76
CA THR A 49 -24.85 6.01 -4.55
C THR A 49 -23.67 6.91 -4.93
N ARG A 50 -22.55 6.84 -4.20
CA ARG A 50 -21.34 7.67 -4.44
C ARG A 50 -20.23 6.95 -5.20
N LEU A 51 -20.18 5.62 -5.12
CA LEU A 51 -19.18 4.80 -5.79
C LEU A 51 -19.69 4.42 -7.18
N LYS A 52 -18.88 4.64 -8.22
CA LYS A 52 -19.21 4.30 -9.61
C LYS A 52 -19.13 2.79 -9.92
N ILE A 53 -18.74 1.98 -8.93
CA ILE A 53 -18.55 0.52 -9.05
C ILE A 53 -19.48 -0.15 -8.04
N GLU A 54 -20.29 -1.09 -8.51
CA GLU A 54 -21.20 -1.89 -7.68
C GLU A 54 -20.36 -2.70 -6.66
N LEU A 55 -20.59 -2.50 -5.36
CA LEU A 55 -19.89 -3.25 -4.32
C LEU A 55 -20.20 -4.75 -4.48
N PRO A 56 -19.22 -5.62 -4.77
CA PRO A 56 -19.50 -7.03 -5.01
C PRO A 56 -20.03 -7.68 -3.73
N SER A 57 -21.07 -8.50 -3.88
CA SER A 57 -21.67 -9.31 -2.80
C SER A 57 -20.64 -10.17 -2.04
N PHE A 58 -19.52 -10.49 -2.69
CA PHE A 58 -18.38 -11.18 -2.08
C PHE A 58 -17.76 -10.44 -0.89
N LYS A 59 -17.67 -9.10 -0.90
CA LYS A 59 -17.16 -8.33 0.25
C LYS A 59 -18.12 -8.34 1.43
N LEU A 60 -19.41 -8.57 1.19
CA LEU A 60 -20.45 -8.69 2.21
C LEU A 60 -20.63 -10.13 2.69
N THR A 61 -19.97 -11.09 2.04
CA THR A 61 -20.02 -12.50 2.42
C THR A 61 -19.29 -12.69 3.74
N ARG A 62 -19.92 -13.40 4.68
CA ARG A 62 -19.31 -13.72 5.98
C ARG A 62 -17.96 -14.41 5.75
N ARG A 63 -16.93 -13.96 6.49
CA ARG A 63 -15.56 -14.50 6.40
C ARG A 63 -15.54 -16.02 6.53
N GLU A 64 -16.39 -16.57 7.40
CA GLU A 64 -16.50 -18.01 7.64
C GLU A 64 -16.91 -18.75 6.37
N VAL A 65 -17.80 -18.17 5.55
CA VAL A 65 -18.23 -18.77 4.26
C VAL A 65 -17.09 -18.74 3.24
N LEU A 66 -16.27 -17.70 3.23
CA LEU A 66 -15.11 -17.63 2.33
C LEU A 66 -14.04 -18.66 2.71
N ILE A 67 -13.79 -18.85 4.01
CA ILE A 67 -12.90 -19.89 4.52
C ILE A 67 -13.44 -21.27 4.17
N ASP A 68 -14.73 -21.51 4.40
CA ASP A 68 -15.38 -22.78 4.10
C ASP A 68 -15.32 -23.13 2.60
N ARG A 69 -15.57 -22.14 1.73
CA ARG A 69 -15.42 -22.30 0.27
C ARG A 69 -13.99 -22.63 -0.14
N LEU A 70 -12.99 -21.98 0.45
CA LEU A 70 -11.58 -22.31 0.18
C LEU A 70 -11.23 -23.71 0.66
N PHE A 71 -11.71 -24.07 1.85
CA PHE A 71 -11.45 -25.36 2.46
C PHE A 71 -12.03 -26.48 1.58
N HIS A 72 -13.23 -26.32 1.05
CA HIS A 72 -13.90 -27.31 0.19
C HIS A 72 -13.58 -27.15 -1.31
N ASP A 73 -12.65 -26.27 -1.70
CA ASP A 73 -12.30 -26.10 -3.11
C ASP A 73 -11.59 -27.36 -3.65
N PRO A 74 -12.01 -27.92 -4.80
CA PRO A 74 -11.43 -29.13 -5.35
C PRO A 74 -9.91 -29.05 -5.59
N ARG A 75 -9.40 -27.87 -5.99
CA ARG A 75 -7.96 -27.68 -6.23
C ARG A 75 -7.17 -27.71 -4.92
N ILE A 76 -7.76 -27.19 -3.84
CA ILE A 76 -7.15 -27.23 -2.50
C ILE A 76 -7.17 -28.66 -1.94
N GLN A 77 -8.27 -29.40 -2.12
CA GLN A 77 -8.35 -30.80 -1.70
C GLN A 77 -7.35 -31.68 -2.43
N ALA A 78 -7.25 -31.56 -3.75
CA ALA A 78 -6.26 -32.29 -4.54
C ALA A 78 -4.81 -31.95 -4.11
N ALA A 79 -4.54 -30.67 -3.84
CA ALA A 79 -3.23 -30.25 -3.33
C ALA A 79 -2.94 -30.79 -1.92
N ALA A 80 -3.97 -30.91 -1.06
CA ALA A 80 -3.85 -31.51 0.27
C ALA A 80 -3.49 -32.99 0.18
N GLU A 81 -4.16 -33.74 -0.69
CA GLU A 81 -3.94 -35.16 -0.92
C GLU A 81 -2.54 -35.42 -1.51
N ALA A 82 -2.14 -34.66 -2.52
CA ALA A 82 -0.80 -34.73 -3.09
C ALA A 82 0.28 -34.44 -2.03
N HIS A 83 0.12 -33.36 -1.26
CA HIS A 83 1.07 -33.00 -0.21
C HIS A 83 1.16 -34.06 0.89
N ALA A 84 0.03 -34.62 1.32
CA ALA A 84 0.00 -35.70 2.32
C ALA A 84 0.73 -36.96 1.82
N LYS A 85 0.56 -37.29 0.53
CA LYS A 85 1.24 -38.42 -0.10
C LYS A 85 2.76 -38.18 -0.21
N ASP A 86 3.17 -36.98 -0.60
CA ASP A 86 4.58 -36.64 -0.82
C ASP A 86 5.38 -36.54 0.49
N THR A 87 4.77 -36.02 1.56
CA THR A 87 5.43 -35.84 2.86
C THR A 87 5.22 -37.00 3.83
N GLY A 88 4.29 -37.92 3.53
CA GLY A 88 3.86 -38.97 4.45
C GLY A 88 3.06 -38.46 5.66
N GLU A 89 2.68 -37.18 5.66
CA GLU A 89 1.91 -36.56 6.74
C GLU A 89 0.43 -37.01 6.70
N PRO A 90 -0.21 -37.32 7.84
CA PRO A 90 -1.63 -37.65 7.86
C PRO A 90 -2.49 -36.52 7.25
N LEU A 91 -3.41 -36.87 6.35
CA LEU A 91 -4.26 -35.90 5.64
C LEU A 91 -5.01 -34.93 6.59
N LEU A 92 -5.37 -35.40 7.78
CA LEU A 92 -6.03 -34.57 8.79
C LEU A 92 -5.15 -33.38 9.24
N GLU A 93 -3.85 -33.58 9.40
CA GLU A 93 -2.93 -32.53 9.85
C GLU A 93 -2.65 -31.52 8.72
N VAL A 94 -2.52 -32.02 7.48
CA VAL A 94 -2.44 -31.18 6.28
C VAL A 94 -3.70 -30.31 6.15
N ARG A 95 -4.90 -30.88 6.35
CA ARG A 95 -6.17 -30.13 6.35
C ARG A 95 -6.23 -29.07 7.46
N ARG A 96 -5.78 -29.38 8.69
CA ARG A 96 -5.68 -28.38 9.78
C ARG A 96 -4.74 -27.24 9.41
N ARG A 97 -3.63 -27.53 8.72
CA ARG A 97 -2.70 -26.52 8.22
C ARG A 97 -3.35 -25.62 7.17
N ILE A 98 -4.13 -26.19 6.24
CA ILE A 98 -4.92 -25.44 5.26
C ILE A 98 -5.94 -24.51 5.93
N ASP A 99 -6.71 -24.99 6.92
CA ASP A 99 -7.66 -24.14 7.66
C ASP A 99 -6.95 -22.96 8.32
N ARG A 100 -5.77 -23.20 8.92
CA ARG A 100 -4.94 -22.13 9.49
C ARG A 100 -4.49 -21.12 8.44
N TYR A 101 -4.05 -21.58 7.26
CA TYR A 101 -3.66 -20.72 6.15
C TYR A 101 -4.84 -19.93 5.60
N ALA A 102 -6.00 -20.56 5.40
CA ALA A 102 -7.21 -19.88 4.98
C ALA A 102 -7.63 -18.81 5.99
N ARG A 103 -7.59 -19.10 7.29
CA ARG A 103 -7.87 -18.10 8.35
C ARG A 103 -6.85 -16.96 8.36
N GLU A 104 -5.58 -17.22 8.06
CA GLU A 104 -4.54 -16.20 7.98
C GLU A 104 -4.75 -15.25 6.79
N ILE A 105 -5.14 -15.82 5.64
CA ILE A 105 -5.27 -15.15 4.35
C ILE A 105 -6.62 -14.41 4.24
N VAL A 106 -7.74 -15.06 4.55
CA VAL A 106 -9.08 -14.47 4.36
C VAL A 106 -9.30 -13.32 5.35
N PRO A 107 -9.51 -12.08 4.86
CA PRO A 107 -9.71 -10.91 5.70
C PRO A 107 -11.10 -10.92 6.35
N SER A 108 -11.21 -10.29 7.51
CA SER A 108 -12.47 -10.08 8.23
C SER A 108 -13.03 -8.69 7.91
N PHE A 109 -13.46 -8.46 6.66
CA PHE A 109 -13.93 -7.16 6.22
C PHE A 109 -15.16 -6.71 7.02
N ASN A 110 -15.13 -5.46 7.50
CA ASN A 110 -16.28 -4.82 8.14
C ASN A 110 -16.51 -3.46 7.49
N ALA A 111 -17.61 -3.35 6.73
CA ALA A 111 -17.94 -2.15 5.97
C ALA A 111 -18.01 -0.88 6.84
N TYR A 112 -18.63 -0.94 8.02
CA TYR A 112 -18.74 0.24 8.89
C TYR A 112 -17.38 0.69 9.42
N LEU A 113 -16.55 -0.24 9.88
CA LEU A 113 -15.20 0.09 10.33
C LEU A 113 -14.37 0.64 9.19
N TYR A 114 -14.47 0.08 7.99
CA TYR A 114 -13.75 0.57 6.81
C TYR A 114 -14.16 2.00 6.42
N PHE A 115 -15.46 2.23 6.19
CA PHE A 115 -15.92 3.48 5.58
C PHE A 115 -16.12 4.64 6.55
N ARG A 116 -16.43 4.41 7.82
CA ARG A 116 -16.60 5.51 8.79
C ARG A 116 -15.35 5.76 9.59
N LEU A 117 -14.86 4.75 10.29
CA LEU A 117 -13.73 4.94 11.20
C LEU A 117 -12.40 4.95 10.44
N GLY A 118 -12.18 3.95 9.58
CA GLY A 118 -10.97 3.77 8.79
C GLY A 118 -10.73 4.94 7.86
N TYR A 119 -11.73 5.32 7.05
CA TYR A 119 -11.65 6.49 6.18
C TYR A 119 -11.37 7.79 6.95
N TRP A 120 -12.13 8.06 8.03
CA TRP A 120 -11.95 9.28 8.81
C TRP A 120 -10.55 9.34 9.43
N LEU A 121 -10.07 8.24 10.01
CA LEU A 121 -8.75 8.16 10.61
C LEU A 121 -7.65 8.32 9.55
N ALA A 122 -7.77 7.59 8.42
CA ALA A 122 -6.83 7.67 7.31
C ALA A 122 -6.74 9.09 6.75
N LYS A 123 -7.89 9.73 6.50
CA LYS A 123 -7.99 11.12 6.05
C LYS A 123 -7.36 12.10 7.04
N SER A 124 -7.67 11.93 8.32
CA SER A 124 -7.18 12.82 9.39
C SER A 124 -5.66 12.72 9.53
N VAL A 125 -5.12 11.51 9.61
CA VAL A 125 -3.67 11.28 9.68
C VAL A 125 -2.97 11.77 8.42
N ALA A 126 -3.52 11.50 7.24
CA ALA A 126 -2.93 11.93 5.97
C ALA A 126 -2.86 13.45 5.84
N ARG A 127 -3.95 14.16 6.15
CA ARG A 127 -4.02 15.63 6.08
C ARG A 127 -3.32 16.33 7.24
N LEU A 128 -3.20 15.65 8.37
CA LEU A 128 -2.33 16.07 9.45
C LEU A 128 -0.91 16.09 8.90
N LEU A 129 -0.33 14.93 8.57
CA LEU A 129 1.09 14.78 8.21
C LEU A 129 1.48 15.48 6.90
N TYR A 130 0.63 15.44 5.87
CA TYR A 130 0.96 15.88 4.51
C TYR A 130 -0.07 16.84 3.93
N ARG A 131 0.38 17.65 2.96
CA ARG A 131 -0.50 18.31 1.99
C ARG A 131 -0.83 17.30 0.89
N VAL A 132 -1.86 16.49 1.11
CA VAL A 132 -2.29 15.46 0.16
C VAL A 132 -2.90 16.09 -1.08
N ARG A 133 -2.43 15.69 -2.26
CA ARG A 133 -2.85 16.25 -3.55
C ARG A 133 -3.09 15.14 -4.57
N LEU A 134 -4.15 15.33 -5.34
CA LEU A 134 -4.40 14.59 -6.58
C LEU A 134 -3.78 15.42 -7.70
N GLY A 135 -2.73 14.91 -8.34
CA GLY A 135 -2.03 15.65 -9.40
C GLY A 135 -2.72 15.47 -10.75
N TYR A 136 -2.80 14.21 -11.20
CA TYR A 136 -3.40 13.81 -12.47
C TYR A 136 -4.33 12.61 -12.26
N ALA A 137 -5.44 12.58 -13.00
CA ALA A 137 -6.27 11.40 -13.13
C ALA A 137 -6.81 11.35 -14.57
N ASP A 138 -6.65 10.22 -15.25
CA ASP A 138 -7.32 9.98 -16.54
C ASP A 138 -8.83 9.78 -16.32
N GLU A 139 -9.56 10.89 -16.10
CA GLU A 139 -10.97 10.83 -15.74
C GLU A 139 -11.83 10.22 -16.84
N ALA A 140 -11.47 10.45 -18.12
CA ALA A 140 -12.15 9.88 -19.26
C ALA A 140 -11.96 8.36 -19.32
N GLY A 141 -10.71 7.88 -19.21
CA GLY A 141 -10.41 6.46 -19.14
C GLY A 141 -11.09 5.78 -17.95
N LEU A 142 -11.01 6.38 -16.77
CA LEU A 142 -11.64 5.88 -15.55
C LEU A 142 -13.17 5.83 -15.65
N ALA A 143 -13.81 6.78 -16.34
CA ALA A 143 -15.25 6.79 -16.56
C ALA A 143 -15.72 5.70 -17.54
N ASN A 144 -14.84 5.27 -18.46
CA ASN A 144 -15.13 4.24 -19.45
C ASN A 144 -14.95 2.80 -18.93
N VAL A 145 -14.48 2.62 -17.70
CA VAL A 145 -14.37 1.30 -17.09
C VAL A 145 -15.77 0.75 -16.80
N ASP A 146 -16.09 -0.42 -17.36
CA ASP A 146 -17.35 -1.10 -17.09
C ASP A 146 -17.50 -1.35 -15.58
N PRO A 147 -18.59 -0.87 -14.92
CA PRO A 147 -18.85 -1.07 -13.50
C PRO A 147 -18.84 -2.54 -13.03
N LYS A 148 -19.04 -3.50 -13.94
CA LYS A 148 -18.97 -4.94 -13.65
C LYS A 148 -17.55 -5.51 -13.69
N SER A 149 -16.56 -4.72 -14.09
CA SER A 149 -15.16 -5.15 -14.15
C SER A 149 -14.55 -5.32 -12.75
N THR A 150 -13.62 -6.26 -12.64
CA THR A 150 -12.75 -6.36 -11.47
C THR A 150 -11.62 -5.34 -11.60
N VAL A 151 -11.63 -4.33 -10.72
CA VAL A 151 -10.60 -3.28 -10.74
C VAL A 151 -9.44 -3.63 -9.80
N VAL A 152 -8.21 -3.55 -10.30
CA VAL A 152 -6.99 -3.73 -9.52
C VAL A 152 -6.10 -2.51 -9.64
N PHE A 153 -5.89 -1.79 -8.55
CA PHE A 153 -4.96 -0.66 -8.52
C PHE A 153 -3.53 -1.20 -8.39
N VAL A 154 -2.66 -0.88 -9.34
CA VAL A 154 -1.25 -1.30 -9.35
C VAL A 154 -0.37 -0.08 -9.15
N MET A 155 0.52 -0.12 -8.17
CA MET A 155 1.17 1.11 -7.70
C MET A 155 2.57 0.90 -7.18
N ASN A 156 3.39 1.95 -7.25
CA ASN A 156 4.70 1.95 -6.62
C ASN A 156 4.58 1.98 -5.09
N HIS A 157 5.62 1.52 -4.38
CA HIS A 157 5.64 1.45 -2.92
C HIS A 157 6.81 2.21 -2.31
N ARG A 158 6.54 3.38 -1.73
CA ARG A 158 7.54 4.24 -1.10
C ARG A 158 7.43 4.29 0.42
N SER A 159 6.21 4.31 0.94
CA SER A 159 5.94 4.48 2.36
C SER A 159 4.85 3.54 2.83
N ASN A 160 4.83 3.17 4.12
CA ASN A 160 3.64 2.53 4.68
C ASN A 160 2.43 3.49 4.68
N MET A 161 2.67 4.79 4.51
CA MET A 161 1.62 5.78 4.26
C MET A 161 0.87 5.54 2.94
N ASP A 162 1.45 4.80 1.97
CA ASP A 162 0.79 4.50 0.69
C ASP A 162 -0.54 3.78 0.91
N TYR A 163 -0.59 2.83 1.84
CA TYR A 163 -1.83 2.12 2.19
C TYR A 163 -2.91 3.07 2.70
N VAL A 164 -2.51 4.07 3.51
CA VAL A 164 -3.42 5.06 4.10
C VAL A 164 -3.92 6.03 3.05
N LEU A 165 -3.02 6.55 2.19
CA LEU A 165 -3.39 7.47 1.12
C LEU A 165 -4.30 6.81 0.09
N VAL A 166 -3.98 5.59 -0.32
CA VAL A 166 -4.76 4.86 -1.30
C VAL A 166 -6.12 4.47 -0.72
N ALA A 167 -6.19 4.01 0.53
CA ALA A 167 -7.48 3.77 1.17
C ALA A 167 -8.31 5.06 1.28
N PHE A 168 -7.69 6.19 1.62
CA PHE A 168 -8.34 7.50 1.67
C PHE A 168 -8.85 7.96 0.30
N LEU A 169 -8.01 7.95 -0.73
CA LEU A 169 -8.34 8.44 -2.08
C LEU A 169 -9.25 7.49 -2.84
N ALA A 170 -9.05 6.19 -2.67
CA ALA A 170 -9.96 5.21 -3.22
C ALA A 170 -11.29 5.26 -2.50
N ALA A 171 -11.40 5.42 -1.18
CA ALA A 171 -12.72 5.56 -0.56
C ALA A 171 -13.56 6.75 -1.11
N GLU A 172 -12.92 7.76 -1.74
CA GLU A 172 -13.62 8.84 -2.47
C GLU A 172 -14.09 8.42 -3.89
N ARG A 173 -13.67 7.28 -4.43
CA ARG A 173 -14.03 6.77 -5.79
C ARG A 173 -14.39 5.25 -5.88
N VAL A 174 -13.76 4.33 -5.13
CA VAL A 174 -13.91 2.85 -5.05
C VAL A 174 -13.50 2.25 -3.66
N ALA A 175 -14.23 1.27 -3.12
CA ALA A 175 -13.80 0.54 -1.91
C ALA A 175 -12.76 -0.58 -2.21
N LEU A 176 -11.58 -0.55 -1.58
CA LEU A 176 -10.43 -1.43 -1.88
C LEU A 176 -10.22 -2.64 -0.95
N SER A 177 -9.45 -3.63 -1.41
CA SER A 177 -8.84 -4.75 -0.65
C SER A 177 -7.36 -4.81 -1.03
N TYR A 178 -6.42 -5.01 -0.11
CA TYR A 178 -4.98 -4.88 -0.46
C TYR A 178 -4.07 -5.84 0.30
N ALA A 179 -2.94 -6.22 -0.29
CA ALA A 179 -1.96 -7.10 0.37
C ALA A 179 -1.01 -6.28 1.26
N VAL A 180 -0.81 -6.66 2.53
CA VAL A 180 0.09 -5.96 3.49
C VAL A 180 1.18 -6.91 4.00
N GLY A 181 2.40 -6.39 4.13
CA GLY A 181 3.56 -7.12 4.64
C GLY A 181 3.59 -7.36 6.16
N GLU A 182 4.64 -8.05 6.62
CA GLU A 182 4.75 -8.55 8.00
C GLU A 182 4.89 -7.49 9.10
N TRP A 183 5.35 -6.28 8.78
CA TRP A 183 5.53 -5.18 9.76
C TRP A 183 4.22 -4.72 10.42
N ALA A 184 3.07 -4.96 9.78
CA ALA A 184 1.75 -4.60 10.30
C ALA A 184 1.15 -5.64 11.26
N ARG A 185 1.91 -6.66 11.69
CA ARG A 185 1.51 -7.67 12.70
C ARG A 185 1.60 -7.15 14.15
N VAL A 186 1.22 -5.90 14.39
CA VAL A 186 1.16 -5.31 15.75
C VAL A 186 -0.26 -5.47 16.31
N TRP A 187 -0.37 -5.86 17.57
CA TRP A 187 -1.65 -6.06 18.27
C TRP A 187 -2.52 -4.78 18.19
N GLY A 188 -3.80 -4.92 17.80
CA GLY A 188 -4.71 -3.80 17.49
C GLY A 188 -4.66 -3.30 16.05
N LEU A 189 -3.48 -2.94 15.53
CA LEU A 189 -3.29 -2.46 14.15
C LEU A 189 -3.61 -3.54 13.11
N GLN A 190 -3.24 -4.79 13.39
CA GLN A 190 -3.54 -5.94 12.53
C GLN A 190 -5.06 -6.18 12.36
N ALA A 191 -5.84 -6.01 13.43
CA ALA A 191 -7.28 -6.19 13.40
C ALA A 191 -7.96 -5.07 12.58
N LEU A 192 -7.49 -3.82 12.74
CA LEU A 192 -7.95 -2.70 11.94
C LEU A 192 -7.64 -2.91 10.45
N ILE A 193 -6.41 -3.28 10.10
CA ILE A 193 -6.00 -3.53 8.71
C ILE A 193 -6.80 -4.68 8.07
N ARG A 194 -7.01 -5.79 8.78
CA ARG A 194 -7.88 -6.90 8.31
C ARG A 194 -9.33 -6.46 8.14
N SER A 195 -9.83 -5.62 9.06
CA SER A 195 -11.19 -5.06 8.96
C SER A 195 -11.38 -4.16 7.75
N MET A 196 -10.29 -3.56 7.26
CA MET A 196 -10.25 -2.77 6.03
C MET A 196 -10.12 -3.60 4.75
N GLY A 197 -10.20 -4.94 4.85
CA GLY A 197 -10.17 -5.83 3.69
C GLY A 197 -8.77 -6.20 3.23
N ALA A 198 -7.73 -5.90 4.01
CA ALA A 198 -6.37 -6.27 3.66
C ALA A 198 -6.00 -7.69 4.12
N PHE A 199 -5.30 -8.43 3.26
CA PHE A 199 -4.79 -9.77 3.58
C PHE A 199 -3.28 -9.78 3.71
N PHE A 200 -2.78 -10.59 4.64
CA PHE A 200 -1.35 -10.68 4.95
C PHE A 200 -0.71 -11.80 4.12
N VAL A 201 0.35 -11.46 3.39
CA VAL A 201 1.12 -12.43 2.59
C VAL A 201 2.47 -12.67 3.25
N ARG A 202 2.79 -13.94 3.53
CA ARG A 202 4.12 -14.35 3.98
C ARG A 202 5.11 -14.17 2.84
N ARG A 203 6.18 -13.40 3.07
CA ARG A 203 7.24 -13.26 2.07
C ARG A 203 8.14 -14.49 2.13
N ASN A 204 8.50 -15.04 0.98
CA ASN A 204 9.41 -16.19 0.87
C ASN A 204 9.01 -17.39 1.76
N SER A 205 7.71 -17.70 1.86
CA SER A 205 7.21 -18.76 2.76
C SER A 205 7.89 -20.12 2.56
N GLY A 206 8.44 -20.40 1.37
CA GLY A 206 8.98 -21.71 0.98
C GLY A 206 7.92 -22.81 0.83
N ASP A 207 6.81 -22.68 1.56
CA ASP A 207 5.71 -23.62 1.65
C ASP A 207 4.81 -23.60 0.38
N PRO A 208 4.79 -24.70 -0.41
CA PRO A 208 3.95 -24.84 -1.58
C PRO A 208 2.44 -24.86 -1.26
N LEU A 209 2.06 -25.46 -0.13
CA LEU A 209 0.65 -25.58 0.29
C LEU A 209 0.09 -24.20 0.63
N TYR A 210 0.85 -23.37 1.35
CA TYR A 210 0.48 -21.97 1.61
C TYR A 210 0.26 -21.19 0.30
N ARG A 211 1.16 -21.35 -0.67
CA ARG A 211 1.06 -20.67 -1.97
C ARG A 211 -0.18 -21.09 -2.74
N THR A 212 -0.53 -22.38 -2.70
CA THR A 212 -1.75 -22.90 -3.34
C THR A 212 -3.02 -22.31 -2.74
N VAL A 213 -3.12 -22.24 -1.40
CA VAL A 213 -4.25 -21.60 -0.71
C VAL A 213 -4.34 -20.11 -1.04
N LEU A 214 -3.22 -19.41 -1.01
CA LEU A 214 -3.15 -17.99 -1.37
C LEU A 214 -3.56 -17.74 -2.82
N ALA A 215 -3.04 -18.54 -3.75
CA ALA A 215 -3.36 -18.44 -5.16
C ALA A 215 -4.85 -18.60 -5.41
N ARG A 216 -5.47 -19.62 -4.79
CA ARG A 216 -6.91 -19.84 -4.96
C ARG A 216 -7.75 -18.70 -4.39
N TYR A 217 -7.40 -18.18 -3.21
CA TYR A 217 -8.09 -17.03 -2.64
C TYR A 217 -8.03 -15.79 -3.55
N VAL A 218 -6.84 -15.47 -4.09
CA VAL A 218 -6.67 -14.33 -5.00
C VAL A 218 -7.48 -14.52 -6.28
N SER A 219 -7.48 -15.72 -6.87
CA SER A 219 -8.32 -16.01 -8.03
C SER A 219 -9.81 -15.85 -7.71
N MET A 220 -10.28 -16.41 -6.58
CA MET A 220 -11.68 -16.27 -6.16
C MET A 220 -12.09 -14.80 -5.94
N ALA A 221 -11.24 -14.00 -5.30
CA ALA A 221 -11.51 -12.58 -5.10
C ALA A 221 -11.57 -11.83 -6.44
N THR A 222 -10.69 -12.18 -7.37
CA THR A 222 -10.62 -11.58 -8.72
C THR A 222 -11.84 -11.96 -9.56
N GLU A 223 -12.21 -13.24 -9.58
CA GLU A 223 -13.41 -13.76 -10.25
C GLU A 223 -14.70 -13.12 -9.69
N ALA A 224 -14.72 -12.85 -8.38
CA ALA A 224 -15.87 -12.28 -7.69
C ALA A 224 -15.99 -10.76 -7.79
N GLY A 225 -15.13 -10.07 -8.55
CA GLY A 225 -15.23 -8.62 -8.75
C GLY A 225 -14.64 -7.77 -7.63
N VAL A 226 -13.97 -8.36 -6.63
CA VAL A 226 -13.44 -7.64 -5.47
C VAL A 226 -12.41 -6.59 -5.93
N PRO A 227 -12.61 -5.28 -5.68
CA PRO A 227 -11.57 -4.32 -6.01
C PRO A 227 -10.35 -4.55 -5.13
N GLN A 228 -9.19 -4.66 -5.77
CA GLN A 228 -7.92 -5.01 -5.14
C GLN A 228 -6.87 -3.91 -5.36
N ALA A 229 -5.84 -3.87 -4.52
CA ALA A 229 -4.63 -3.08 -4.72
C ALA A 229 -3.39 -3.94 -4.55
N LEU A 230 -2.43 -3.74 -5.44
CA LEU A 230 -1.22 -4.52 -5.58
C LEU A 230 -0.01 -3.60 -5.68
N PHE A 231 1.02 -3.91 -4.90
CA PHE A 231 2.35 -3.31 -5.01
C PHE A 231 3.26 -4.29 -5.74
N PRO A 232 3.39 -4.22 -7.08
CA PRO A 232 4.22 -5.15 -7.86
C PRO A 232 5.68 -5.17 -7.40
N GLU A 233 6.20 -4.12 -6.78
CA GLU A 233 7.55 -4.09 -6.20
C GLU A 233 7.77 -5.12 -5.06
N GLY A 234 6.70 -5.61 -4.43
CA GLY A 234 6.73 -6.59 -3.35
C GLY A 234 7.22 -6.06 -2.00
N GLY A 235 7.72 -4.82 -1.95
CA GLY A 235 8.14 -4.12 -0.73
C GLY A 235 8.50 -2.66 -1.01
N LEU A 236 8.74 -1.91 0.06
CA LEU A 236 9.15 -0.50 -0.02
C LEU A 236 10.43 -0.34 -0.84
N THR A 237 10.51 0.75 -1.62
CA THR A 237 11.77 1.17 -2.24
C THR A 237 12.84 1.41 -1.18
N VAL A 238 14.08 1.07 -1.53
CA VAL A 238 15.23 1.16 -0.61
C VAL A 238 16.05 2.41 -0.90
N ASP A 239 16.27 2.67 -2.18
CA ASP A 239 17.12 3.72 -2.76
C ASP A 239 16.32 4.82 -3.46
N GLY A 240 15.00 4.76 -3.38
CA GLY A 240 14.10 5.71 -4.03
C GLY A 240 13.70 5.34 -5.46
N ALA A 241 14.42 4.43 -6.12
CA ALA A 241 14.11 3.98 -7.47
C ALA A 241 12.97 2.95 -7.47
N LEU A 242 12.32 2.79 -8.64
CA LEU A 242 11.36 1.71 -8.84
C LEU A 242 12.06 0.35 -8.77
N ARG A 243 11.53 -0.55 -7.97
CA ARG A 243 12.09 -1.91 -7.84
C ARG A 243 11.65 -2.82 -8.98
N LYS A 244 12.42 -3.88 -9.20
CA LYS A 244 12.02 -4.97 -10.11
C LYS A 244 10.70 -5.60 -9.62
N PRO A 245 9.73 -5.80 -10.52
CA PRO A 245 8.43 -6.37 -10.16
C PRO A 245 8.53 -7.83 -9.68
N ARG A 246 7.60 -8.20 -8.82
CA ARG A 246 7.36 -9.55 -8.31
C ARG A 246 6.01 -10.03 -8.86
N PHE A 247 6.08 -11.02 -9.75
CA PHE A 247 4.94 -11.41 -10.58
C PHE A 247 3.97 -12.40 -9.93
N GLY A 248 4.27 -12.94 -8.73
CA GLY A 248 3.50 -14.04 -8.14
C GLY A 248 2.00 -13.76 -7.92
N LEU A 249 1.66 -12.59 -7.35
CA LEU A 249 0.25 -12.22 -7.16
C LEU A 249 -0.45 -11.91 -8.49
N LEU A 250 0.30 -11.34 -9.45
CA LEU A 250 -0.20 -11.06 -10.80
C LEU A 250 -0.55 -12.36 -11.52
N ASP A 251 0.31 -13.38 -11.45
CA ASP A 251 0.05 -14.73 -11.98
C ASP A 251 -1.26 -15.29 -11.42
N TYR A 252 -1.49 -15.21 -10.10
CA TYR A 252 -2.71 -15.73 -9.49
C TYR A 252 -4.00 -15.04 -9.97
N MET A 253 -3.91 -13.74 -10.31
CA MET A 253 -5.05 -12.98 -10.84
C MET A 253 -5.36 -13.34 -12.30
N VAL A 254 -4.33 -13.52 -13.13
CA VAL A 254 -4.51 -13.73 -14.58
C VAL A 254 -4.58 -15.19 -15.01
N LYS A 255 -4.09 -16.13 -14.19
CA LYS A 255 -4.00 -17.56 -14.52
C LYS A 255 -5.34 -18.18 -14.95
N SER A 256 -6.45 -17.72 -14.37
CA SER A 256 -7.80 -18.20 -14.72
C SER A 256 -8.61 -17.17 -15.52
N PHE A 257 -7.98 -16.09 -15.99
CA PHE A 257 -8.65 -15.02 -16.73
C PHE A 257 -9.00 -15.48 -18.14
N ARG A 258 -10.23 -15.19 -18.58
CA ARG A 258 -10.70 -15.49 -19.93
C ARG A 258 -11.31 -14.28 -20.60
N ALA A 259 -11.00 -14.06 -21.88
CA ALA A 259 -11.48 -12.91 -22.65
C ALA A 259 -13.00 -12.92 -22.91
N ASP A 260 -13.61 -14.10 -22.87
CA ASP A 260 -15.05 -14.38 -22.99
C ASP A 260 -15.76 -14.42 -21.62
N GLY A 261 -15.01 -14.24 -20.53
CA GLY A 261 -15.54 -14.26 -19.18
C GLY A 261 -16.52 -13.13 -18.88
N ALA A 262 -17.34 -13.35 -17.84
CA ALA A 262 -18.40 -12.43 -17.41
C ALA A 262 -17.89 -11.06 -16.95
N ARG A 263 -16.64 -10.97 -16.47
CA ARG A 263 -16.02 -9.73 -15.98
C ARG A 263 -14.68 -9.52 -16.66
N ASP A 264 -14.37 -8.27 -16.99
CA ASP A 264 -13.01 -7.89 -17.34
C ASP A 264 -12.15 -7.71 -16.07
N LEU A 265 -10.84 -7.83 -16.22
CA LEU A 265 -9.85 -7.50 -15.19
C LEU A 265 -9.13 -6.23 -15.63
N VAL A 266 -9.34 -5.13 -14.91
CA VAL A 266 -8.83 -3.82 -15.28
C VAL A 266 -7.78 -3.36 -14.28
N PHE A 267 -6.55 -3.17 -14.74
CA PHE A 267 -5.47 -2.62 -13.91
C PHE A 267 -5.45 -1.10 -14.01
N ILE A 268 -5.46 -0.39 -12.89
CA ILE A 268 -5.32 1.07 -12.84
C ILE A 268 -3.94 1.41 -12.29
N PRO A 269 -3.01 1.93 -13.11
CA PRO A 269 -1.72 2.41 -12.64
C PRO A 269 -1.89 3.59 -11.68
N VAL A 270 -1.22 3.54 -10.53
CA VAL A 270 -1.21 4.65 -9.56
C VAL A 270 0.23 5.01 -9.22
N GLY A 271 0.56 6.28 -9.42
CA GLY A 271 1.85 6.86 -9.08
C GLY A 271 1.78 7.64 -7.78
N LEU A 272 2.66 7.32 -6.83
CA LEU A 272 2.78 7.99 -5.53
C LEU A 272 4.17 8.61 -5.38
N ASN A 273 4.23 9.86 -4.92
CA ASN A 273 5.47 10.49 -4.53
C ASN A 273 5.31 11.47 -3.36
N TYR A 274 6.39 11.69 -2.61
CA TYR A 274 6.40 12.45 -1.37
C TYR A 274 7.57 13.42 -1.30
N ASP A 275 7.34 14.60 -0.74
CA ASP A 275 8.44 15.50 -0.35
C ASP A 275 9.25 14.93 0.82
N ARG A 276 8.63 14.10 1.65
CA ARG A 276 9.29 13.36 2.71
C ARG A 276 8.65 12.00 2.91
N VAL A 277 9.45 10.95 2.77
CA VAL A 277 9.06 9.58 3.14
C VAL A 277 9.42 9.35 4.61
N LEU A 278 8.50 8.81 5.41
CA LEU A 278 8.74 8.56 6.84
C LEU A 278 9.86 7.55 7.06
N GLU A 279 9.95 6.58 6.16
CA GLU A 279 10.84 5.44 6.26
C GLU A 279 12.20 5.65 5.58
N ASP A 280 12.44 6.77 4.87
CA ASP A 280 13.62 6.96 3.99
C ASP A 280 14.95 6.53 4.64
N ARG A 281 15.30 7.10 5.79
CA ARG A 281 16.52 6.78 6.53
C ARG A 281 16.54 5.32 7.00
N SER A 282 15.40 4.78 7.43
CA SER A 282 15.33 3.38 7.87
C SER A 282 15.40 2.37 6.73
N GLN A 283 15.00 2.76 5.51
CA GLN A 283 15.20 1.97 4.31
C GLN A 283 16.66 2.00 3.88
N LEU A 284 17.28 3.18 3.84
CA LEU A 284 18.70 3.33 3.48
C LEU A 284 19.63 2.53 4.38
N LEU A 285 19.32 2.42 5.68
CA LEU A 285 20.06 1.56 6.62
C LEU A 285 20.10 0.07 6.22
N LYS A 286 19.22 -0.40 5.33
CA LYS A 286 19.25 -1.79 4.82
C LYS A 286 20.36 -2.05 3.82
N LEU A 287 20.94 -0.99 3.25
CA LEU A 287 22.07 -1.07 2.33
C LEU A 287 23.40 -1.12 3.08
N GLU A 288 23.43 -0.66 4.33
CA GLU A 288 24.60 -0.76 5.20
C GLU A 288 24.70 -2.18 5.77
N GLU A 289 25.43 -3.05 5.08
CA GLU A 289 25.61 -4.47 5.41
C GLU A 289 26.13 -4.71 6.85
N GLN A 290 26.80 -3.71 7.43
CA GLN A 290 27.43 -3.78 8.76
C GLN A 290 26.56 -3.31 9.94
N ARG A 291 25.44 -2.62 9.74
CA ARG A 291 24.58 -2.21 10.87
C ARG A 291 23.59 -3.32 11.23
N ARG A 292 23.90 -4.03 12.32
CA ARG A 292 23.01 -4.98 13.04
C ARG A 292 21.54 -4.59 12.86
N ARG A 293 20.71 -5.50 12.34
CA ARG A 293 19.24 -5.37 12.36
C ARG A 293 18.83 -4.95 13.77
N ARG A 294 18.44 -3.68 13.95
CA ARG A 294 18.00 -3.18 15.25
C ARG A 294 16.88 -4.08 15.74
N GLY A 295 17.01 -4.60 16.96
CA GLY A 295 15.99 -5.46 17.56
C GLY A 295 14.63 -4.75 17.61
N MET A 296 13.55 -5.53 17.66
CA MET A 296 12.17 -5.02 17.66
C MET A 296 11.96 -3.90 18.69
N LEU A 297 12.54 -4.01 19.88
CA LEU A 297 12.49 -3.00 20.94
C LEU A 297 13.14 -1.67 20.55
N SER A 298 14.26 -1.69 19.82
CA SER A 298 14.93 -0.47 19.33
C SER A 298 14.13 0.21 18.21
N ALA A 299 13.43 -0.57 17.38
CA ALA A 299 12.51 0.00 16.39
C ALA A 299 11.29 0.67 17.04
N VAL A 300 10.74 0.06 18.10
CA VAL A 300 9.64 0.64 18.87
C VAL A 300 10.08 1.92 19.58
N SER A 301 11.26 1.94 20.23
CA SER A 301 11.74 3.13 20.93
C SER A 301 11.97 4.30 19.98
N VAL A 302 12.61 4.08 18.83
CA VAL A 302 12.81 5.12 17.79
C VAL A 302 11.46 5.66 17.30
N THR A 303 10.48 4.79 17.10
CA THR A 303 9.12 5.21 16.67
C THR A 303 8.44 6.05 17.75
N LEU A 304 8.51 5.65 19.02
CA LEU A 304 7.94 6.41 20.13
C LEU A 304 8.63 7.75 20.33
N THR A 305 9.96 7.82 20.26
CA THR A 305 10.71 9.08 20.32
C THR A 305 10.35 9.99 19.16
N PHE A 306 10.20 9.45 17.94
CA PHE A 306 9.75 10.22 16.78
C PHE A 306 8.34 10.79 16.99
N ILE A 307 7.39 9.98 17.47
CA ILE A 307 6.03 10.43 17.78
C ILE A 307 6.05 11.50 18.87
N GLY A 308 6.76 11.26 19.98
CA GLY A 308 6.89 12.20 21.09
C GLY A 308 7.50 13.53 20.67
N ARG A 309 8.53 13.51 19.82
CA ARG A 309 9.17 14.73 19.29
C ARG A 309 8.24 15.51 18.36
N ASN A 310 7.47 14.83 17.52
CA ASN A 310 6.45 15.49 16.68
C ASN A 310 5.34 16.10 17.54
N LEU A 311 4.84 15.37 18.55
CA LEU A 311 3.84 15.90 19.49
C LEU A 311 4.37 17.10 20.26
N TRP A 312 5.62 17.06 20.72
CA TRP A 312 6.28 18.21 21.36
C TRP A 312 6.38 19.40 20.41
N GLN A 313 6.78 19.18 19.15
CA GLN A 313 6.78 20.24 18.13
C GLN A 313 5.38 20.80 17.88
N MET A 314 4.33 19.97 17.93
CA MET A 314 2.94 20.43 17.80
C MET A 314 2.53 21.29 19.00
N LEU A 315 2.86 20.86 20.21
CA LEU A 315 2.57 21.60 21.45
C LEU A 315 3.35 22.92 21.52
N THR A 316 4.57 22.96 20.97
CA THR A 316 5.41 24.16 20.92
C THR A 316 5.19 25.04 19.70
N GLY A 317 4.21 24.72 18.84
CA GLY A 317 3.86 25.51 17.65
C GLY A 317 4.86 25.43 16.48
N ASN A 318 5.96 24.69 16.64
CA ASN A 318 7.03 24.54 15.65
C ASN A 318 6.82 23.37 14.68
N TRP A 319 5.61 22.80 14.68
CA TRP A 319 5.32 21.66 13.83
C TRP A 319 5.00 22.08 12.40
N HIS A 320 5.65 21.42 11.45
CA HIS A 320 5.43 21.62 10.03
C HIS A 320 5.04 20.29 9.37
N ARG A 321 4.09 20.36 8.44
CA ARG A 321 3.74 19.22 7.58
C ARG A 321 4.98 18.72 6.84
N PHE A 322 5.02 17.44 6.56
CA PHE A 322 6.10 16.76 5.83
C PHE A 322 6.12 17.05 4.32
N GLY A 323 5.60 18.21 3.90
CA GLY A 323 5.47 18.61 2.51
C GLY A 323 4.27 17.99 1.81
N TYR A 324 4.37 17.81 0.49
CA TYR A 324 3.34 17.23 -0.35
C TYR A 324 3.41 15.71 -0.40
N ALA A 325 2.24 15.08 -0.43
CA ALA A 325 2.06 13.71 -0.85
C ALA A 325 1.14 13.74 -2.08
N CYS A 326 1.69 13.44 -3.24
CA CYS A 326 0.98 13.55 -4.51
C CYS A 326 0.66 12.16 -5.04
N VAL A 327 -0.56 12.02 -5.57
CA VAL A 327 -1.06 10.77 -6.16
C VAL A 327 -1.61 11.07 -7.55
N ASN A 328 -1.25 10.23 -8.51
CA ASN A 328 -1.77 10.26 -9.87
C ASN A 328 -2.40 8.92 -10.25
N PHE A 329 -3.49 8.97 -11.02
CA PHE A 329 -4.14 7.79 -11.60
C PHE A 329 -3.94 7.77 -13.11
N GLY A 330 -3.28 6.73 -13.60
CA GLY A 330 -3.05 6.50 -15.01
C GLY A 330 -4.24 5.91 -15.74
N SER A 331 -4.09 5.77 -17.05
CA SER A 331 -5.09 5.17 -17.91
C SER A 331 -5.37 3.71 -17.54
N PRO A 332 -6.65 3.30 -17.44
CA PRO A 332 -6.99 1.91 -17.15
C PRO A 332 -6.50 0.96 -18.23
N PHE A 333 -5.95 -0.17 -17.80
CA PHE A 333 -5.45 -1.25 -18.65
C PHE A 333 -6.41 -2.44 -18.60
N SER A 334 -7.15 -2.67 -19.69
CA SER A 334 -8.07 -3.80 -19.82
C SER A 334 -7.32 -5.08 -20.19
N MET A 335 -7.45 -6.12 -19.35
CA MET A 335 -6.91 -7.44 -19.67
C MET A 335 -7.63 -8.06 -20.86
N ARG A 336 -8.95 -7.86 -21.01
CA ARG A 336 -9.70 -8.34 -22.17
C ARG A 336 -9.15 -7.77 -23.48
N GLN A 337 -8.83 -6.48 -23.51
CA GLN A 337 -8.20 -5.86 -24.67
C GLN A 337 -6.79 -6.41 -24.90
N TYR A 338 -5.99 -6.53 -23.84
CA TYR A 338 -4.63 -7.07 -23.91
C TYR A 338 -4.58 -8.48 -24.49
N VAL A 339 -5.36 -9.42 -23.95
CA VAL A 339 -5.33 -10.82 -24.40
C VAL A 339 -5.87 -10.98 -25.81
N ARG A 340 -6.86 -10.18 -26.22
CA ARG A 340 -7.35 -10.16 -27.61
C ARG A 340 -6.30 -9.64 -28.58
N ALA A 341 -5.62 -8.55 -28.22
CA ALA A 341 -4.58 -7.96 -29.05
C ALA A 341 -3.36 -8.89 -29.21
N GLN A 342 -2.96 -9.56 -28.14
CA GLN A 342 -1.83 -10.51 -28.15
C GLN A 342 -2.24 -11.94 -28.58
N ARG A 343 -3.54 -12.20 -28.80
CA ARG A 343 -4.11 -13.54 -29.06
C ARG A 343 -3.69 -14.58 -28.01
N LEU A 344 -3.73 -14.19 -26.74
CA LEU A 344 -3.34 -15.02 -25.61
C LEU A 344 -4.56 -15.65 -24.93
N ASP A 345 -4.40 -16.89 -24.47
CA ASP A 345 -5.36 -17.56 -23.58
C ASP A 345 -4.62 -18.11 -22.35
N PHE A 346 -4.57 -17.34 -21.25
CA PHE A 346 -3.80 -17.66 -20.05
C PHE A 346 -4.08 -19.07 -19.48
N PRO A 347 -5.34 -19.53 -19.39
CA PRO A 347 -5.66 -20.91 -19.00
C PRO A 347 -5.07 -22.02 -19.87
N ALA A 348 -4.83 -21.75 -21.17
CA ALA A 348 -4.30 -22.73 -22.11
C ALA A 348 -2.76 -22.77 -22.15
N LEU A 349 -2.09 -21.78 -21.56
CA LEU A 349 -0.63 -21.72 -21.52
C LEU A 349 -0.05 -22.73 -20.53
N ASP A 350 1.05 -23.35 -20.91
CA ASP A 350 1.91 -24.09 -19.98
C ASP A 350 2.50 -23.15 -18.91
N GLU A 351 3.13 -23.71 -17.87
CA GLU A 351 3.62 -22.92 -16.75
C GLU A 351 4.72 -21.92 -17.14
N ASP A 352 5.62 -22.29 -18.04
CA ASP A 352 6.79 -21.46 -18.40
C ASP A 352 6.41 -20.36 -19.39
N ALA A 353 5.56 -20.67 -20.36
CA ALA A 353 4.94 -19.70 -21.26
C ALA A 353 4.11 -18.70 -20.46
N ARG A 354 3.29 -19.18 -19.51
CA ARG A 354 2.51 -18.30 -18.63
C ARG A 354 3.41 -17.37 -17.84
N LYS A 355 4.48 -17.88 -17.22
CA LYS A 355 5.46 -17.04 -16.50
C LYS A 355 6.01 -15.94 -17.40
N ARG A 356 6.50 -16.26 -18.61
CA ARG A 356 7.02 -15.27 -19.55
C ARG A 356 6.00 -14.18 -19.91
N GLU A 357 4.74 -14.55 -20.16
CA GLU A 357 3.68 -13.58 -20.47
C GLU A 357 3.28 -12.73 -19.26
N VAL A 358 3.26 -13.30 -18.06
CA VAL A 358 3.04 -12.54 -16.82
C VAL A 358 4.20 -11.58 -16.56
N GLU A 359 5.44 -11.97 -16.85
CA GLU A 359 6.60 -11.08 -16.75
C GLU A 359 6.52 -9.92 -17.75
N ALA A 360 6.08 -10.19 -18.98
CA ALA A 360 5.85 -9.15 -19.99
C ALA A 360 4.73 -8.19 -19.56
N LEU A 361 3.61 -8.71 -19.07
CA LEU A 361 2.51 -7.90 -18.52
C LEU A 361 2.99 -7.04 -17.35
N GLY A 362 3.69 -7.64 -16.38
CA GLY A 362 4.17 -6.93 -15.22
C GLY A 362 5.18 -5.84 -15.57
N ARG A 363 6.04 -6.04 -16.59
CA ARG A 363 6.91 -4.97 -17.12
C ARG A 363 6.10 -3.82 -17.71
N ARG A 364 5.06 -4.10 -18.52
CA ARG A 364 4.17 -3.06 -19.07
C ARG A 364 3.45 -2.28 -17.96
N LEU A 365 2.96 -2.98 -16.93
CA LEU A 365 2.33 -2.33 -15.77
C LEU A 365 3.34 -1.46 -15.00
N MET A 366 4.58 -1.92 -14.80
CA MET A 366 5.61 -1.11 -14.15
C MET A 366 5.98 0.14 -14.96
N GLN A 367 6.04 0.04 -16.29
CA GLN A 367 6.26 1.20 -17.17
C GLN A 367 5.09 2.19 -17.04
N ALA A 368 3.85 1.70 -17.06
CA ALA A 368 2.67 2.53 -16.88
C ALA A 368 2.66 3.22 -15.49
N ILE A 369 3.03 2.52 -14.43
CA ILE A 369 3.20 3.09 -13.08
C ILE A 369 4.28 4.18 -13.10
N GLY A 370 5.45 3.89 -13.66
CA GLY A 370 6.56 4.85 -13.73
C GLY A 370 6.19 6.13 -14.47
N GLY A 371 5.50 6.01 -15.60
CA GLY A 371 5.01 7.15 -16.38
C GLY A 371 4.07 8.09 -15.61
N VAL A 372 3.37 7.57 -14.59
CA VAL A 372 2.42 8.38 -13.79
C VAL A 372 2.95 8.82 -12.43
N ILE A 373 4.17 8.45 -12.03
CA ILE A 373 4.75 8.93 -10.76
C ILE A 373 4.85 10.47 -10.79
N PRO A 374 4.23 11.18 -9.83
CA PRO A 374 4.28 12.64 -9.83
C PRO A 374 5.68 13.14 -9.47
N VAL A 375 6.14 14.16 -10.19
CA VAL A 375 7.30 14.96 -9.78
C VAL A 375 6.85 15.94 -8.70
N VAL A 376 7.46 15.85 -7.53
CA VAL A 376 7.18 16.70 -6.36
C VAL A 376 8.37 17.64 -6.07
N PRO A 377 8.16 18.77 -5.38
CA PRO A 377 9.19 19.77 -5.12
C PRO A 377 10.54 19.24 -4.64
N VAL A 378 10.56 18.38 -3.61
CA VAL A 378 11.82 17.86 -3.05
C VAL A 378 12.53 16.95 -4.05
N ALA A 379 11.79 16.11 -4.78
CA ALA A 379 12.38 15.22 -5.77
C ALA A 379 13.04 16.00 -6.92
N LEU A 380 12.40 17.08 -7.38
CA LEU A 380 12.94 17.97 -8.40
C LEU A 380 14.25 18.63 -7.94
N VAL A 381 14.24 19.26 -6.77
CA VAL A 381 15.44 19.95 -6.24
C VAL A 381 16.55 18.96 -5.90
N ALA A 382 16.21 17.78 -5.38
CA ALA A 382 17.17 16.71 -5.15
C ALA A 382 17.84 16.25 -6.45
N GLN A 383 17.11 16.24 -7.57
CA GLN A 383 17.67 15.91 -8.87
C GLN A 383 18.70 16.94 -9.34
N VAL A 384 18.47 18.24 -9.10
CA VAL A 384 19.44 19.30 -9.43
C VAL A 384 20.76 19.09 -8.70
N PHE A 385 20.71 18.91 -7.38
CA PHE A 385 21.91 18.61 -6.59
C PHE A 385 22.53 17.23 -6.92
N GLY A 386 21.73 16.32 -7.46
CA GLY A 386 22.18 15.00 -7.87
C GLY A 386 23.08 14.98 -9.12
N GLN A 387 23.04 16.03 -9.94
CA GLN A 387 23.90 16.16 -11.12
C GLN A 387 25.35 16.46 -10.73
N ASP A 388 25.54 17.25 -9.67
CA ASP A 388 26.84 17.61 -9.12
C ASP A 388 26.70 17.84 -7.61
N ALA A 389 27.03 16.81 -6.83
CA ALA A 389 26.81 16.77 -5.38
C ALA A 389 27.85 17.58 -4.58
N GLU A 390 28.98 17.96 -5.20
CA GLU A 390 30.05 18.71 -4.54
C GLU A 390 29.92 20.22 -4.74
N ARG A 391 29.24 20.64 -5.81
CA ARG A 391 29.05 22.04 -6.16
C ARG A 391 28.07 22.74 -5.23
N ALA A 392 28.49 23.91 -4.72
CA ALA A 392 27.59 24.86 -4.09
C ALA A 392 26.87 25.68 -5.17
N LEU A 393 25.54 25.80 -5.06
CA LEU A 393 24.69 26.46 -6.05
C LEU A 393 23.95 27.62 -5.41
N SER A 394 23.88 28.75 -6.11
CA SER A 394 22.97 29.85 -5.75
C SER A 394 21.51 29.46 -5.98
N GLU A 395 20.57 30.15 -5.31
CA GLU A 395 19.14 29.92 -5.54
C GLU A 395 18.73 30.12 -7.01
N LEU A 396 19.37 31.06 -7.71
CA LEU A 396 19.11 31.34 -9.12
C LEU A 396 19.56 30.17 -10.02
N GLU A 397 20.75 29.61 -9.77
CA GLU A 397 21.24 28.44 -10.51
C GLU A 397 20.36 27.21 -10.28
N ILE A 398 19.90 27.00 -9.03
CA ILE A 398 18.96 25.92 -8.70
C ILE A 398 17.65 26.11 -9.47
N LYS A 399 17.11 27.34 -9.49
CA LYS A 399 15.87 27.64 -10.21
C LYS A 399 16.00 27.43 -11.71
N SER A 400 17.09 27.89 -12.32
CA SER A 400 17.36 27.68 -13.74
C SER A 400 17.43 26.19 -14.07
N SER A 401 18.27 25.44 -13.34
CA SER A 401 18.47 24.00 -13.58
C SER A 401 17.18 23.20 -13.36
N ALA A 402 16.41 23.54 -12.33
CA ALA A 402 15.11 22.93 -12.08
C ALA A 402 14.12 23.23 -13.21
N CYS A 403 14.07 24.47 -13.71
CA CYS A 403 13.20 24.83 -14.83
C CYS A 403 13.55 24.07 -16.12
N ASP A 404 14.85 23.85 -16.37
CA ASP A 404 15.30 23.08 -17.54
C ASP A 404 14.92 21.60 -17.42
N LEU A 405 15.08 21.01 -16.23
CA LEU A 405 14.60 19.66 -15.93
C LEU A 405 13.08 19.54 -16.10
N LEU A 406 12.31 20.51 -15.60
CA LEU A 406 10.86 20.53 -15.74
C LEU A 406 10.44 20.54 -17.20
N ARG A 407 11.08 21.37 -18.04
CA ARG A 407 10.79 21.44 -19.49
C ARG A 407 11.12 20.13 -20.20
N ASP A 408 12.27 19.53 -19.92
CA ASP A 408 12.66 18.23 -20.50
C ASP A 408 11.67 17.14 -20.11
N TRP A 409 11.31 17.03 -18.83
CA TRP A 409 10.39 16.01 -18.35
C TRP A 409 8.95 16.22 -18.84
N GLU A 410 8.46 17.47 -18.91
CA GLU A 410 7.17 17.80 -19.51
C GLU A 410 7.11 17.33 -20.98
N SER A 411 8.18 17.55 -21.75
CA SER A 411 8.26 17.12 -23.16
C SER A 411 8.20 15.60 -23.33
N ARG A 412 8.57 14.84 -22.29
CA ARG A 412 8.51 13.37 -22.23
C ARG A 412 7.21 12.84 -21.62
N GLY A 413 6.26 13.72 -21.30
CA GLY A 413 4.97 13.36 -20.74
C GLY A 413 4.97 13.12 -19.22
N ALA A 414 5.99 13.58 -18.49
CA ALA A 414 6.00 13.47 -17.03
C ALA A 414 4.90 14.33 -16.39
N HIS A 415 4.23 13.77 -15.39
CA HIS A 415 3.22 14.50 -14.63
C HIS A 415 3.85 15.28 -13.48
N ILE A 416 3.94 16.59 -13.65
CA ILE A 416 4.59 17.48 -12.67
C ILE A 416 3.55 18.12 -11.77
N TYR A 417 3.72 17.98 -10.46
CA TYR A 417 2.90 18.69 -9.50
C TYR A 417 3.53 20.04 -9.16
N ILE A 418 2.96 21.12 -9.71
CA ILE A 418 3.36 22.51 -9.43
C ILE A 418 2.39 23.10 -8.40
N PRO A 419 2.80 23.27 -7.12
CA PRO A 419 1.93 23.87 -6.12
C PRO A 419 1.57 25.30 -6.50
N ARG A 420 0.28 25.66 -6.40
CA ARG A 420 -0.24 27.01 -6.72
C ARG A 420 0.00 27.46 -8.16
N HIS A 421 0.34 26.54 -9.08
CA HIS A 421 0.74 26.86 -10.46
C HIS A 421 1.95 27.79 -10.56
N ASP A 422 2.77 27.86 -9.51
CA ASP A 422 3.95 28.70 -9.42
C ASP A 422 5.21 27.81 -9.28
N ARG A 423 6.05 27.83 -10.32
CA ARG A 423 7.28 27.03 -10.41
C ARG A 423 8.33 27.50 -9.41
N ASP A 424 8.47 28.81 -9.22
CA ASP A 424 9.43 29.39 -8.28
C ASP A 424 9.03 29.01 -6.85
N TYR A 425 7.74 29.08 -6.54
CA TYR A 425 7.21 28.60 -5.28
C TYR A 425 7.46 27.10 -5.08
N ALA A 426 7.29 26.27 -6.13
CA ALA A 426 7.57 24.84 -6.06
C ALA A 426 9.04 24.59 -5.66
N ILE A 427 9.98 25.21 -6.38
CA ILE A 427 11.42 25.05 -6.15
C ILE A 427 11.80 25.54 -4.75
N GLY A 428 11.28 26.71 -4.35
CA GLY A 428 11.49 27.26 -3.01
C GLY A 428 10.85 26.44 -1.88
N VAL A 429 9.84 25.61 -2.15
CA VAL A 429 9.33 24.63 -1.18
C VAL A 429 10.29 23.44 -1.07
N GLY A 430 10.76 22.91 -2.20
CA GLY A 430 11.69 21.78 -2.23
C GLY A 430 13.00 22.11 -1.51
N LEU A 431 13.59 23.26 -1.83
CA LEU A 431 14.84 23.74 -1.20
C LEU A 431 14.67 23.91 0.31
N ARG A 432 13.62 24.62 0.75
CA ARG A 432 13.31 24.82 2.17
C ARG A 432 13.14 23.50 2.91
N MET A 433 12.48 22.51 2.30
CA MET A 433 12.28 21.20 2.92
C MET A 433 13.59 20.43 3.06
N LEU A 434 14.48 20.50 2.07
CA LEU A 434 15.81 19.91 2.17
C LEU A 434 16.66 20.59 3.26
N THR A 435 16.59 21.93 3.37
CA THR A 435 17.29 22.70 4.40
C THR A 435 16.76 22.43 5.81
N LEU A 436 15.43 22.42 6.00
CA LEU A 436 14.79 22.07 7.28
C LEU A 436 15.12 20.66 7.77
N ARG A 437 15.53 19.79 6.86
CA ARG A 437 15.93 18.40 7.15
C ARG A 437 17.45 18.22 7.25
N HIS A 438 18.22 19.30 7.11
CA HIS A 438 19.68 19.31 7.07
C HIS A 438 20.26 18.39 5.99
N VAL A 439 19.52 18.17 4.89
CA VAL A 439 20.02 17.44 3.72
C VAL A 439 20.85 18.36 2.83
N VAL A 440 20.46 19.63 2.78
CA VAL A 440 21.18 20.73 2.15
C VAL A 440 21.42 21.78 3.24
N GLU A 441 22.55 22.46 3.19
CA GLU A 441 22.84 23.61 4.05
C GLU A 441 23.07 24.87 3.21
N GLU A 442 22.75 26.01 3.80
CA GLU A 442 22.95 27.32 3.20
C GLU A 442 24.12 28.01 3.90
N ARG A 443 25.10 28.49 3.12
CA ARG A 443 26.26 29.27 3.59
C ARG A 443 26.50 30.40 2.61
N ASP A 444 26.51 31.64 3.10
CA ASP A 444 26.76 32.84 2.29
C ASP A 444 25.87 32.96 1.02
N GLY A 445 24.60 32.52 1.12
CA GLY A 445 23.64 32.52 0.00
C GLY A 445 23.84 31.40 -1.02
N LEU A 446 24.78 30.48 -0.78
CA LEU A 446 24.99 29.27 -1.58
C LEU A 446 24.47 28.06 -0.83
N PHE A 447 23.86 27.14 -1.57
CA PHE A 447 23.31 25.90 -1.07
C PHE A 447 24.20 24.73 -1.48
N ARG A 448 24.54 23.86 -0.53
CA ARG A 448 25.33 22.66 -0.80
C ARG A 448 24.74 21.42 -0.13
N PRO A 449 24.81 20.25 -0.77
CA PRO A 449 24.46 18.99 -0.11
C PRO A 449 25.34 18.72 1.11
N VAL A 450 24.73 18.20 2.17
CA VAL A 450 25.44 17.77 3.37
C VAL A 450 25.98 16.34 3.14
N PRO A 451 27.30 16.10 3.24
CA PRO A 451 27.91 14.80 2.91
C PRO A 451 27.23 13.60 3.59
N GLU A 452 26.90 13.72 4.88
CA GLU A 452 26.28 12.65 5.66
C GLU A 452 24.84 12.32 5.22
N ASN A 453 24.18 13.23 4.50
CA ASN A 453 22.82 13.07 4.02
C ASN A 453 22.75 12.88 2.49
N LEU A 454 23.88 12.72 1.79
CA LEU A 454 23.90 12.42 0.36
C LEU A 454 23.07 11.18 -0.02
N PRO A 455 23.05 10.07 0.75
CA PRO A 455 22.17 8.94 0.46
C PRO A 455 20.67 9.31 0.51
N VAL A 456 20.29 10.24 1.40
CA VAL A 456 18.92 10.73 1.50
C VAL A 456 18.58 11.63 0.31
N LEU A 457 19.52 12.49 -0.12
CA LEU A 457 19.35 13.29 -1.33
C LEU A 457 19.15 12.40 -2.56
N ALA A 458 20.03 11.41 -2.75
CA ALA A 458 19.95 10.44 -3.83
C ALA A 458 18.63 9.65 -3.80
N TYR A 459 18.13 9.28 -2.61
CA TYR A 459 16.81 8.65 -2.47
C TYR A 459 15.68 9.49 -3.09
N TYR A 460 15.68 10.81 -2.87
CA TYR A 460 14.65 11.69 -3.45
C TYR A 460 14.86 11.93 -4.95
N ALA A 461 16.09 12.07 -5.42
CA ALA A 461 16.40 12.20 -6.84
C ALA A 461 15.97 10.94 -7.63
N ASN A 462 16.32 9.76 -7.12
CA ASN A 462 15.98 8.46 -7.71
C ASN A 462 14.47 8.21 -7.80
N SER A 463 13.66 8.97 -7.06
CA SER A 463 12.20 8.89 -7.15
C SER A 463 11.64 9.30 -8.52
N VAL A 464 12.38 10.09 -9.27
CA VAL A 464 11.99 10.66 -10.57
C VAL A 464 13.03 10.44 -11.67
N ALA A 465 14.17 9.80 -11.36
CA ALA A 465 15.27 9.59 -12.29
C ALA A 465 14.85 8.87 -13.59
N HIS A 466 13.84 7.98 -13.54
CA HIS A 466 13.34 7.27 -14.71
C HIS A 466 12.73 8.18 -15.79
N PHE A 467 12.46 9.45 -15.51
CA PHE A 467 12.04 10.43 -16.51
C PHE A 467 13.19 11.02 -17.33
N GLY A 468 14.43 11.03 -16.82
CA GLY A 468 15.53 11.79 -17.43
C GLY A 468 16.37 11.05 -18.49
N GLY A 469 15.89 9.95 -19.07
CA GLY A 469 16.58 9.24 -20.17
C GLY A 469 17.96 8.67 -19.80
N GLU A 470 18.81 8.40 -20.79
CA GLU A 470 20.18 7.86 -20.55
C GLU A 470 21.09 8.81 -19.77
N ALA A 471 20.82 10.12 -19.82
CA ALA A 471 21.62 11.17 -19.17
C ALA A 471 21.38 11.27 -17.66
N VAL A 472 20.24 10.79 -17.16
CA VAL A 472 19.88 10.83 -15.74
C VAL A 472 19.69 9.40 -15.25
N GLN A 473 20.81 8.72 -15.02
CA GLN A 473 20.78 7.42 -14.36
C GLN A 473 20.47 7.61 -12.87
N ALA A 474 19.85 6.59 -12.26
CA ALA A 474 19.68 6.56 -10.81
C ALA A 474 21.04 6.80 -10.15
N ILE A 475 21.09 7.76 -9.23
CA ILE A 475 22.30 8.16 -8.52
C ILE A 475 22.77 6.96 -7.70
N PRO A 476 23.95 6.38 -8.02
CA PRO A 476 24.48 5.24 -7.29
C PRO A 476 24.78 5.63 -5.85
N LEU A 477 24.22 4.91 -4.89
CA LEU A 477 24.44 5.17 -3.46
C LEU A 477 25.87 4.85 -3.01
N GLU A 478 26.62 4.08 -3.78
CA GLU A 478 28.04 3.75 -3.54
C GLU A 478 28.97 4.97 -3.74
N ARG A 479 28.62 5.90 -4.65
CA ARG A 479 29.39 7.14 -4.86
C ARG A 479 29.18 8.18 -3.75
N THR A 480 28.14 8.04 -2.94
CA THR A 480 27.80 8.97 -1.86
C THR A 480 28.42 8.62 -0.51
N VAL A 481 29.15 7.51 -0.42
CA VAL A 481 29.93 7.11 0.76
C VAL A 481 31.42 7.25 0.42
N ALA A 482 31.89 8.48 0.22
CA ALA A 482 33.33 8.72 0.29
C ALA A 482 33.76 8.39 1.72
N ALA A 483 34.61 7.37 1.87
CA ALA A 483 35.21 7.03 3.16
C ALA A 483 35.87 8.29 3.73
N PRO A 484 35.71 8.59 5.04
CA PRO A 484 36.45 9.69 5.64
C PRO A 484 37.95 9.41 5.39
N ALA A 485 38.63 10.38 4.78
CA ALA A 485 40.08 10.34 4.66
C ALA A 485 40.63 10.14 6.08
N VAL A 486 41.26 8.98 6.30
CA VAL A 486 41.93 8.68 7.56
C VAL A 486 43.08 9.69 7.69
N PRO A 487 43.20 10.39 8.83
CA PRO A 487 44.24 11.39 9.05
C PRO A 487 45.65 10.81 9.01
#